data_AF-A0A800C7Y6-F1
#
_entry.id   AF-A0A800C7Y6-F1
#
_cell.length_a   1.000
_cell.length_b   1.000
_cell.length_c   1.000
_cell.angle_alpha   90.00
_cell.angle_beta   90.00
_cell.angle_gamma   90.00
#
_symmetry.space_group_name_H-M   'P 1'
#
loop_
_entity.id
_entity.type
_entity.pdbx_description
1 polymer ?
#
loop_
_entity_poly.entity_id
_entity_poly.type
_entity_poly.pdbx_seq_one_letter_code
_entity_poly.pdbx_strand_id
1 'polypeptide(L)' 'MAELDKVFKAAANAKASDVHLSPGEPYIIRQFARLRKLKSQTFTPQRCKELIFEILDAEQQERLSSDL' A
#
# COMPACT_ATOMS: atom_id res chain seq x y z
N MET A 1 -6.72 10.01 9.22
CA MET A 1 -7.06 9.12 8.10
C MET A 1 -5.75 8.79 7.42
N ALA A 2 -5.41 7.50 7.39
CA ALA A 2 -4.17 7.00 6.82
C ALA A 2 -4.05 7.42 5.34
N GLU A 3 -2.83 7.51 4.82
CA GLU A 3 -2.64 7.75 3.39
C GLU A 3 -3.20 6.58 2.57
N LEU A 4 -2.98 5.35 3.03
CA LEU A 4 -3.50 4.13 2.42
C LEU A 4 -5.02 4.09 2.39
N ASP A 5 -5.75 4.70 3.33
CA ASP A 5 -7.21 4.80 3.24
C ASP A 5 -7.65 5.52 1.95
N LYS A 6 -6.91 6.57 1.55
CA LYS A 6 -7.19 7.29 0.29
C LYS A 6 -6.89 6.43 -0.92
N VAL A 7 -5.80 5.64 -0.86
CA VAL A 7 -5.40 4.72 -1.92
C VAL A 7 -6.42 3.60 -2.06
N PHE A 8 -6.87 3.00 -0.96
CA PHE A 8 -7.90 1.96 -0.94
C PHE A 8 -9.23 2.48 -1.49
N LYS A 9 -9.64 3.70 -1.11
CA LYS A 9 -10.83 4.32 -1.67
C LYS A 9 -10.70 4.55 -3.18
N ALA A 10 -9.55 5.01 -3.66
CA ALA A 10 -9.29 5.17 -5.08
C ALA A 10 -9.30 3.83 -5.84
N ALA A 11 -8.72 2.78 -5.26
CA ALA A 11 -8.69 1.43 -5.81
C ALA A 11 -10.11 0.82 -5.90
N ALA A 12 -10.91 0.97 -4.83
CA ALA A 12 -12.30 0.53 -4.80
C ALA A 12 -13.15 1.26 -5.86
N ASN A 13 -13.02 2.58 -5.98
CA ASN A 13 -13.69 3.37 -7.02
C ASN A 13 -13.27 2.95 -8.43
N ALA A 14 -12.01 2.54 -8.60
CA ALA A 14 -11.49 2.02 -9.86
C ALA A 14 -11.88 0.55 -10.13
N LYS A 15 -12.60 -0.12 -9.23
CA LYS A 15 -12.89 -1.57 -9.31
C LYS A 15 -11.61 -2.41 -9.43
N ALA A 16 -10.55 -1.99 -8.73
CA ALA A 16 -9.33 -2.77 -8.61
C ALA A 16 -9.54 -3.93 -7.63
N SER A 17 -8.91 -5.08 -7.92
CA SER A 17 -8.89 -6.23 -7.02
C SER A 17 -7.82 -6.09 -5.94
N ASP A 18 -6.70 -5.47 -6.27
CA ASP A 18 -5.52 -5.41 -5.41
C ASP A 18 -4.86 -4.03 -5.43
N VAL A 19 -4.24 -3.67 -4.31
CA VAL A 19 -3.28 -2.57 -4.18
C VAL A 19 -1.92 -3.17 -3.85
N HIS A 20 -0.91 -2.76 -4.60
CA HIS A 20 0.47 -3.18 -4.44
C HIS A 20 1.31 -1.97 -4.00
N LEU A 21 2.07 -2.15 -2.92
CA LEU A 21 3.04 -1.19 -2.38
C LEU A 21 4.39 -1.90 -2.30
N SER A 22 5.40 -1.38 -3.01
CA SER A 22 6.72 -2.00 -3.11
C SER A 22 7.80 -0.92 -3.20
N PRO A 23 8.99 -1.12 -2.61
CA PRO A 23 10.11 -0.21 -2.79
C PRO A 23 10.49 -0.06 -4.27
N GLY A 24 10.92 1.14 -4.65
CA GLY A 24 11.32 1.50 -6.01
C GLY A 24 10.15 1.77 -6.97
N GLU A 25 8.91 1.50 -6.56
CA GLU A 25 7.73 1.63 -7.40
C GLU A 25 6.73 2.64 -6.81
N PRO A 26 5.89 3.29 -7.65
CA PRO A 26 4.72 4.02 -7.18
C PRO A 26 3.64 3.02 -6.73
N TYR A 27 2.51 3.52 -6.23
CA TYR A 27 1.36 2.66 -5.99
C TYR A 27 0.96 1.95 -7.29
N ILE A 28 0.73 0.65 -7.21
CA ILE A 28 0.23 -0.15 -8.33
C ILE A 28 -1.12 -0.72 -7.94
N ILE A 29 -2.09 -0.69 -8.86
CA ILE A 29 -3.36 -1.38 -8.68
C ILE A 29 -3.49 -2.50 -9.69
N ARG A 30 -4.13 -3.62 -9.30
CA ARG A 30 -4.58 -4.63 -10.25
C ARG A 30 -6.02 -4.32 -10.64
N GLN A 31 -6.23 -3.98 -11.90
CA GLN A 31 -7.56 -3.68 -12.44
C GLN A 31 -7.79 -4.58 -13.67
N PHE A 32 -8.86 -5.39 -13.64
CA PHE A 32 -9.19 -6.34 -14.72
C PHE A 32 -8.00 -7.21 -15.14
N ALA A 33 -7.36 -7.85 -14.15
CA ALA A 33 -6.17 -8.70 -14.31
C ALA A 33 -4.90 -7.98 -14.82
N ARG A 34 -4.88 -6.65 -14.93
CA ARG A 34 -3.71 -5.88 -15.37
C ARG A 34 -3.17 -4.99 -14.25
N LEU A 35 -1.85 -4.98 -14.10
CA LEU A 35 -1.16 -4.05 -13.20
C LEU A 35 -1.08 -2.67 -13.83
N ARG A 36 -1.47 -1.64 -13.08
CA ARG A 36 -1.43 -0.24 -13.50
C ARG A 36 -0.74 0.59 -12.43
N LYS A 37 0.35 1.27 -12.81
CA LYS A 37 1.02 2.27 -11.96
C LYS A 37 0.11 3.50 -11.82
N LEU A 38 -0.13 3.93 -10.59
CA LEU A 38 -0.78 5.21 -10.29
C LEU A 38 0.24 6.34 -10.42
N LYS A 39 -0.26 7.57 -10.58
CA LYS A 39 0.59 8.76 -10.52
C LYS A 39 0.90 9.08 -9.06
N SER A 40 1.99 8.51 -8.54
CA SER A 40 2.56 8.84 -7.23
C SER A 40 4.10 8.84 -7.32
N GLN A 41 4.76 9.33 -6.28
CA GLN A 41 6.20 9.12 -6.12
C GLN A 41 6.52 7.62 -6.01
N THR A 42 7.75 7.25 -6.33
CA THR A 42 8.30 5.94 -5.96
C THR A 42 8.64 5.93 -4.47
N PHE A 43 8.55 4.77 -3.85
CA PHE A 43 8.74 4.64 -2.40
C PHE A 43 10.09 4.01 -2.04
N THR A 44 10.66 4.45 -0.92
CA THR A 44 11.80 3.76 -0.29
C THR A 44 11.30 2.63 0.61
N PRO A 45 12.15 1.66 1.00
CA PRO A 45 11.76 0.63 1.96
C PRO A 45 11.19 1.20 3.27
N GLN A 46 11.83 2.25 3.79
CA GLN A 46 11.39 2.93 5.01
C GLN A 46 10.00 3.55 4.83
N ARG A 47 9.74 4.22 3.69
CA ARG A 47 8.43 4.81 3.43
C ARG A 47 7.34 3.75 3.26
N CYS A 48 7.64 2.63 2.61
CA CYS A 48 6.71 1.49 2.55
C CYS A 48 6.35 0.99 3.95
N LYS A 49 7.34 0.84 4.85
CA LYS A 49 7.10 0.42 6.24
C LYS A 49 6.19 1.40 6.96
N GLU A 50 6.44 2.70 6.89
CA GLU A 50 5.60 3.73 7.50
C GLU A 50 4.13 3.66 7.02
N LEU A 51 3.94 3.52 5.70
CA LEU A 51 2.62 3.38 5.08
C LEU A 51 1.91 2.09 5.48
N ILE A 52 2.62 0.99 5.67
CA ILE A 52 2.01 -0.25 6.16
C ILE A 52 1.62 -0.09 7.63
N PHE A 53 2.49 0.49 8.46
CA PHE A 53 2.28 0.58 9.90
C PHE A 53 1.11 1.51 10.27
N GLU A 54 0.78 2.52 9.45
CA GLU A 54 -0.37 3.40 9.72
C GLU A 54 -1.74 2.69 9.72
N ILE A 55 -1.86 1.51 9.11
CA ILE A 55 -3.11 0.72 9.08
C ILE A 55 -3.11 -0.46 10.07
N LEU A 56 -2.01 -0.67 10.79
CA LEU A 56 -1.86 -1.77 11.73
C LEU A 56 -2.07 -1.29 13.17
N ASP A 57 -2.74 -2.11 13.97
CA ASP A 57 -2.75 -1.92 15.43
C ASP A 57 -1.41 -2.33 16.07
N ALA A 58 -1.25 -2.07 17.38
CA ALA A 58 -0.01 -2.31 18.08
C ALA A 58 0.41 -3.80 18.07
N GLU A 59 -0.54 -4.72 18.19
CA GLU A 59 -0.27 -6.16 18.18
C GLU A 59 0.22 -6.60 16.79
N GLN A 60 -0.43 -6.10 15.73
CA GLN A 60 -0.04 -6.38 14.34
C GLN A 60 1.33 -5.79 13.99
N GLN A 61 1.65 -4.60 14.49
CA GLN A 61 2.97 -3.98 14.29
C GLN A 61 4.09 -4.77 14.98
N GLU A 62 3.84 -5.24 16.20
CA GLU A 62 4.80 -6.06 16.95
C GLU A 62 5.04 -7.38 16.22
N ARG A 63 3.97 -8.09 15.84
CA ARG A 63 4.06 -9.34 15.08
C ARG A 63 4.82 -9.18 13.76
N LEU A 64 4.50 -8.14 12.98
CA LEU A 64 5.19 -7.90 11.71
C LEU A 64 6.67 -7.54 11.92
N SER A 65 7.01 -6.87 13.03
CA SER A 65 8.40 -6.51 13.34
C SER A 65 9.22 -7.69 13.88
N SER A 66 8.58 -8.68 14.53
CA SER A 66 9.26 -9.90 15.01
C SER A 66 9.50 -10.92 13.90
N ASP A 67 8.71 -10.89 12.82
CA ASP A 67 8.79 -11.82 11.70
C ASP A 67 9.79 -11.38 10.60
N LEU A 68 10.39 -10.18 10.72
CA LEU A 68 11.35 -9.58 9.79
C LEU A 68 12.79 -9.62 10.34
#